data_AF-A0A845PPY5-F1
#
_entry.id   AF-A0A845PPY5-F1
#
_cell.length_a   1.000
_cell.length_b   1.000
_cell.length_c   1.000
_cell.angle_alpha   90.00
_cell.angle_beta   90.00
_cell.angle_gamma   90.00
#
_symmetry.space_group_name_H-M   'P 1'
#
loop_
_entity.id
_entity.type
_entity.pdbx_description
1 polymer ?
#
loop_
_entity_poly.entity_id
_entity_poly.type
_entity_poly.pdbx_seq_one_letter_code
_entity_poly.pdbx_strand_id
1 'polypeptide(L)'
;KKYKIGTVNSINWARLLAQLFYYFAGYFQATGSNSSKVNFTVPSGNFGNVCAGHVARMMGLPIDKLVVATNENDVLDEFFRTGIYRVRGTADTHETSSPSMDISKASNFERFVFDLLGRDGAKTKDLFT
;
A
#
# COMPACT_ATOMS: atom_id res chain seq x y z
N LYS A 1 33.83 -11.92 2.03
CA LYS A 1 32.68 -11.39 1.24
C LYS A 1 33.10 -11.25 -0.24
N LYS A 2 33.04 -12.33 -1.04
CA LYS A 2 33.54 -12.33 -2.44
C LYS A 2 32.50 -11.88 -3.46
N TYR A 3 31.21 -12.00 -3.15
CA TYR A 3 30.10 -11.54 -3.99
C TYR A 3 29.18 -10.63 -3.17
N LYS A 4 28.87 -9.44 -3.69
CA LYS A 4 27.91 -8.48 -3.11
C LYS A 4 26.56 -8.67 -3.78
N ILE A 5 25.83 -9.72 -3.38
CA ILE A 5 24.49 -9.99 -3.94
C ILE A 5 23.50 -8.95 -3.41
N GLY A 6 22.92 -8.17 -4.32
CA GLY A 6 21.87 -7.21 -4.02
C GLY A 6 20.49 -7.79 -4.34
N THR A 7 19.48 -7.40 -3.58
CA THR A 7 18.07 -7.71 -3.84
C THR A 7 17.35 -6.44 -4.29
N VAL A 8 16.68 -6.51 -5.44
CA VAL A 8 15.75 -5.46 -5.90
C VAL A 8 14.35 -5.92 -5.54
N ASN A 9 13.88 -5.59 -4.35
CA ASN A 9 12.54 -5.97 -3.87
C ASN A 9 11.65 -4.76 -3.60
N SER A 10 10.34 -4.97 -3.65
CA SER A 10 9.32 -3.95 -3.37
C SER A 10 9.18 -3.61 -1.89
N ILE A 11 9.93 -4.30 -1.01
CA ILE A 11 9.93 -4.08 0.44
C ILE A 11 10.93 -2.97 0.81
N ASN A 12 11.88 -2.62 -0.04
CA ASN A 12 12.84 -1.56 0.30
C ASN A 12 12.12 -0.25 0.68
N TRP A 13 12.40 0.27 1.89
CA TRP A 13 11.81 1.52 2.40
C TRP A 13 12.08 2.71 1.48
N ALA A 14 13.23 2.73 0.79
CA ALA A 14 13.55 3.78 -0.18
C ALA A 14 12.53 3.86 -1.32
N ARG A 15 11.93 2.72 -1.73
CA ARG A 15 10.88 2.71 -2.75
C ARG A 15 9.60 3.37 -2.24
N LEU A 16 9.23 3.12 -0.98
CA LEU A 16 8.08 3.78 -0.35
C LEU A 16 8.34 5.28 -0.16
N LEU A 17 9.54 5.65 0.27
CA LEU A 17 9.91 7.06 0.46
C LEU A 17 9.90 7.84 -0.86
N ALA A 18 10.45 7.27 -1.93
CA ALA A 18 10.40 7.88 -3.26
C ALA A 18 8.96 8.11 -3.74
N GLN A 19 8.05 7.20 -3.36
CA GLN A 19 6.65 7.28 -3.71
C GLN A 19 5.91 8.40 -2.97
N LEU A 20 6.37 8.80 -1.79
CA LEU A 20 5.75 9.87 -1.02
C LEU A 20 5.79 11.22 -1.76
N PHE A 21 6.85 11.49 -2.53
CA PHE A 21 7.04 12.77 -3.21
C PHE A 21 5.90 13.13 -4.19
N TYR A 22 5.35 12.16 -4.92
CA TYR A 22 4.28 12.47 -5.87
C TYR A 22 2.94 12.73 -5.20
N TYR A 23 2.71 12.28 -3.95
CA TYR A 23 1.52 12.67 -3.21
C TYR A 23 1.55 14.16 -2.87
N PHE A 24 2.69 14.65 -2.37
CA PHE A 24 2.88 16.08 -2.11
C PHE A 24 2.83 16.89 -3.40
N ALA A 25 3.57 16.48 -4.43
CA ALA A 25 3.57 17.17 -5.71
C ALA A 25 2.18 17.18 -6.37
N GLY A 26 1.46 16.06 -6.33
CA GLY A 26 0.11 15.93 -6.87
C GLY A 26 -0.90 16.79 -6.09
N TYR A 27 -0.79 16.84 -4.77
CA TYR A 27 -1.61 17.71 -3.92
C TYR A 27 -1.42 19.19 -4.27
N PHE A 28 -0.16 19.66 -4.34
CA PHE A 28 0.13 21.07 -4.66
C PHE A 28 -0.25 21.44 -6.09
N GLN A 29 -0.22 20.50 -7.03
CA GLN A 29 -0.69 20.74 -8.40
C GLN A 29 -2.22 20.76 -8.50
N ALA A 30 -2.91 19.95 -7.69
CA ALA A 30 -4.36 19.84 -7.69
C ALA A 30 -5.07 20.93 -6.87
N THR A 31 -4.33 21.68 -6.04
CA THR A 31 -4.90 22.67 -5.12
C THR A 31 -4.28 24.05 -5.31
N GLY A 32 -5.11 25.09 -5.31
CA GLY A 32 -4.64 26.49 -5.29
C GLY A 32 -4.39 27.03 -3.87
N SER A 33 -4.72 26.25 -2.84
CA SER A 33 -4.55 26.65 -1.43
C SER A 33 -4.37 25.44 -0.53
N ASN A 34 -3.70 25.63 0.61
CA ASN A 34 -3.41 24.55 1.56
C ASN A 34 -4.62 24.12 2.43
N SER A 35 -5.79 24.75 2.26
CA SER A 35 -7.01 24.39 3.00
C SER A 35 -7.88 23.37 2.28
N SER A 36 -7.65 23.15 0.98
CA SER A 36 -8.38 22.18 0.18
C SER A 36 -7.94 20.75 0.54
N LYS A 37 -8.87 19.80 0.54
CA LYS A 37 -8.52 18.38 0.66
C LYS A 37 -8.52 17.70 -0.71
N VAL A 38 -7.68 16.69 -0.89
CA VAL A 38 -7.60 15.91 -2.13
C VAL A 38 -7.88 14.43 -1.85
N ASN A 39 -8.62 13.80 -2.76
CA ASN A 39 -8.80 12.36 -2.80
C ASN A 39 -7.81 11.75 -3.78
N PHE A 40 -7.13 10.68 -3.38
CA PHE A 40 -6.24 9.93 -4.26
C PHE A 40 -6.81 8.53 -4.49
N THR A 41 -6.95 8.14 -5.75
CA THR A 41 -7.32 6.78 -6.14
C THR A 41 -6.10 6.07 -6.71
N VAL A 42 -5.78 4.91 -6.14
CA VAL A 42 -4.57 4.17 -6.45
C VAL A 42 -4.92 2.77 -6.91
N PRO A 43 -4.65 2.42 -8.18
CA PRO A 43 -4.67 1.03 -8.63
C PRO A 43 -3.56 0.27 -7.88
N SER A 44 -3.93 -0.71 -7.07
CA SER A 44 -3.06 -1.31 -6.07
C SER A 44 -3.13 -2.83 -6.08
N GLY A 45 -1.98 -3.47 -6.27
CA GLY A 45 -1.79 -4.88 -5.91
C GLY A 45 -0.97 -5.00 -4.63
N ASN A 46 0.29 -4.55 -4.66
CA ASN A 46 1.24 -4.76 -3.54
C ASN A 46 1.11 -3.75 -2.38
N PHE A 47 0.10 -2.88 -2.39
CA PHE A 47 -0.15 -1.88 -1.34
C PHE A 47 0.94 -0.83 -1.08
N GLY A 48 2.09 -0.85 -1.76
CA GLY A 48 3.21 0.06 -1.49
C GLY A 48 2.87 1.53 -1.76
N ASN A 49 2.18 1.81 -2.86
CA ASN A 49 1.78 3.16 -3.25
C ASN A 49 0.75 3.73 -2.26
N VAL A 50 -0.30 2.96 -1.91
CA VAL A 50 -1.29 3.35 -0.90
C VAL A 50 -0.62 3.55 0.47
N CYS A 51 0.34 2.70 0.85
CA CYS A 51 1.11 2.87 2.07
C CYS A 51 1.92 4.17 2.08
N ALA A 52 2.53 4.56 0.96
CA ALA A 52 3.19 5.87 0.84
C ALA A 52 2.19 7.03 1.00
N GLY A 53 0.99 6.92 0.42
CA GLY A 53 -0.09 7.89 0.61
C GLY A 53 -0.58 7.96 2.05
N HIS A 54 -0.66 6.83 2.74
CA HIS A 54 -0.98 6.76 4.16
C HIS A 54 0.06 7.48 5.01
N VAL A 55 1.36 7.25 4.73
CA VAL A 55 2.45 7.97 5.39
C VAL A 55 2.39 9.47 5.10
N ALA A 56 2.12 9.88 3.85
CA ALA A 56 1.97 11.29 3.50
C ALA A 56 0.82 11.96 4.28
N ARG A 57 -0.31 11.26 4.43
CA ARG A 57 -1.44 11.71 5.27
C ARG A 57 -1.04 11.83 6.74
N MET A 58 -0.32 10.85 7.28
CA MET A 58 0.19 10.90 8.67
C MET A 58 1.19 12.04 8.88
N MET A 59 1.93 12.45 7.85
CA MET A 59 2.82 13.61 7.88
C MET A 59 2.08 14.95 7.87
N GLY A 60 0.75 14.96 7.71
CA GLY A 60 -0.08 16.16 7.72
C GLY A 60 -0.54 16.65 6.34
N LEU A 61 -0.28 15.89 5.27
CA LEU A 61 -0.81 16.24 3.95
C LEU A 61 -2.36 16.16 3.97
N PRO A 62 -3.11 17.18 3.51
CA PRO A 62 -4.58 17.20 3.54
C PRO A 62 -5.26 16.22 2.57
N ILE A 63 -5.08 14.93 2.81
CA ILE A 63 -5.73 13.84 2.09
C ILE A 63 -7.05 13.50 2.78
N ASP A 64 -8.17 13.55 2.04
CA ASP A 64 -9.48 13.16 2.57
C ASP A 64 -9.66 11.63 2.50
N LYS A 65 -9.61 11.06 1.29
CA LYS A 65 -9.70 9.61 1.04
C LYS A 65 -8.51 9.09 0.24
N LEU A 66 -8.03 7.92 0.66
CA LEU A 66 -7.15 7.05 -0.13
C LEU A 66 -8.01 5.89 -0.63
N VAL A 67 -8.36 5.91 -1.91
CA VAL A 67 -9.18 4.87 -2.53
C VAL A 67 -8.25 3.79 -3.08
N VAL A 68 -8.44 2.56 -2.60
CA VAL A 68 -7.70 1.38 -3.06
C VAL A 68 -8.52 0.73 -4.16
N ALA A 69 -8.03 0.80 -5.40
CA ALA A 69 -8.67 0.13 -6.53
C ALA A 69 -7.93 -1.19 -6.81
N THR A 70 -8.62 -2.32 -6.65
CA THR A 70 -8.12 -3.66 -7.01
C THR A 70 -8.79 -4.14 -8.30
N ASN A 71 -8.18 -5.13 -8.93
CA ASN A 71 -8.80 -5.87 -10.03
C ASN A 71 -9.60 -7.06 -9.45
N GLU A 72 -9.85 -8.09 -10.26
CA GLU A 72 -10.52 -9.32 -9.87
C GLU A 72 -9.81 -10.07 -8.72
N ASN A 73 -8.53 -9.76 -8.45
CA ASN A 73 -7.80 -10.19 -7.26
C ASN A 73 -8.08 -9.23 -6.10
N ASP A 74 -9.20 -9.48 -5.42
CA ASP A 74 -9.87 -8.59 -4.47
C ASP A 74 -9.45 -8.73 -2.99
N VAL A 75 -8.27 -9.33 -2.72
CA VAL A 75 -7.82 -9.60 -1.34
C VAL A 75 -7.81 -8.35 -0.44
N LEU A 76 -7.46 -7.19 -1.00
CA LEU A 76 -7.50 -5.93 -0.25
C LEU A 76 -8.94 -5.41 -0.08
N ASP A 77 -9.81 -5.59 -1.08
CA ASP A 77 -11.23 -5.21 -0.97
C ASP A 77 -11.93 -6.03 0.11
N GLU A 78 -11.72 -7.35 0.13
CA GLU A 78 -12.24 -8.24 1.18
C GLU A 78 -11.79 -7.77 2.56
N PHE A 79 -10.51 -7.40 2.72
CA PHE A 79 -10.00 -6.86 3.97
C PHE A 79 -10.68 -5.54 4.36
N PHE A 80 -10.78 -4.55 3.46
CA PHE A 80 -11.38 -3.27 3.81
C PHE A 80 -12.88 -3.37 4.08
N ARG A 81 -13.57 -4.36 3.50
CA ARG A 81 -14.99 -4.61 3.72
C ARG A 81 -15.28 -5.44 4.96
N THR A 82 -14.44 -6.42 5.28
CA THR A 82 -14.74 -7.46 6.30
C THR A 82 -13.75 -7.51 7.46
N GLY A 83 -12.57 -6.90 7.33
CA GLY A 83 -11.45 -7.04 8.24
C GLY A 83 -10.67 -8.35 8.10
N ILE A 84 -11.10 -9.26 7.21
CA ILE A 84 -10.46 -10.55 6.98
C ILE A 84 -9.45 -10.42 5.85
N TYR A 85 -8.17 -10.70 6.14
CA TYR A 85 -7.12 -10.78 5.13
C TYR A 85 -6.81 -12.25 4.84
N ARG A 86 -7.29 -12.75 3.68
CA ARG A 86 -7.03 -14.12 3.24
C ARG A 86 -6.06 -14.11 2.06
N VAL A 87 -4.85 -14.61 2.29
CA VAL A 87 -3.89 -14.81 1.20
C VAL A 87 -4.41 -15.90 0.28
N ARG A 88 -4.51 -15.60 -1.01
CA ARG A 88 -4.95 -16.55 -2.04
C ARG A 88 -3.76 -17.35 -2.57
N GLY A 89 -3.96 -18.63 -2.91
CA GLY A 89 -2.92 -19.41 -3.57
C GLY A 89 -2.71 -18.95 -5.02
N THR A 90 -1.61 -19.35 -5.67
CA THR A 90 -1.40 -19.11 -7.10
C THR A 90 -2.49 -19.73 -7.97
N ALA A 91 -3.15 -20.79 -7.50
CA ALA A 91 -4.29 -21.41 -8.17
C ALA A 91 -5.56 -20.54 -8.13
N ASP A 92 -5.64 -19.58 -7.20
CA ASP A 92 -6.77 -18.68 -6.99
C ASP A 92 -6.47 -17.24 -7.41
N THR A 93 -5.29 -16.99 -8.01
CA THR A 93 -4.94 -15.71 -8.64
C THR A 93 -5.45 -15.74 -10.07
N HIS A 94 -6.37 -14.85 -10.39
CA HIS A 94 -6.89 -14.73 -11.75
C HIS A 94 -5.92 -13.91 -12.60
N GLU A 95 -5.66 -14.36 -13.82
CA GLU A 95 -5.02 -13.53 -14.85
C GLU A 95 -6.01 -12.47 -15.32
N THR A 96 -5.63 -11.21 -15.21
CA THR A 96 -6.50 -10.09 -15.56
C THR A 96 -5.89 -9.23 -16.65
N SER A 97 -6.67 -8.27 -17.16
CA SER A 97 -6.16 -7.24 -18.07
C SER A 97 -5.17 -6.26 -17.41
N SER A 98 -4.96 -6.39 -16.09
CA SER A 98 -4.06 -5.55 -15.29
C SER A 98 -3.02 -6.39 -14.53
N PRO A 99 -2.12 -7.11 -15.24
CA PRO A 99 -1.28 -8.17 -14.65
C PRO A 99 -0.30 -7.70 -13.57
N SER A 100 0.01 -6.40 -13.53
CA SER A 100 0.84 -5.81 -12.46
C SER A 100 0.14 -5.77 -11.10
N MET A 101 -1.18 -5.99 -11.06
CA MET A 101 -2.02 -6.04 -9.87
C MET A 101 -2.46 -7.46 -9.51
N ASP A 102 -2.13 -8.47 -10.31
CA ASP A 102 -2.44 -9.89 -10.08
C ASP A 102 -1.56 -10.45 -8.94
N ILE A 103 -1.85 -9.98 -7.72
CA ILE A 103 -1.06 -10.21 -6.52
C ILE A 103 -1.92 -10.93 -5.49
N SER A 104 -1.43 -12.09 -5.06
CA SER A 104 -2.06 -12.91 -4.03
C SER A 104 -1.74 -12.49 -2.60
N LYS A 105 -0.59 -11.82 -2.39
CA LYS A 105 -0.13 -11.33 -1.09
C LYS A 105 0.44 -9.93 -1.21
N ALA A 106 -0.21 -8.96 -0.57
CA ALA A 106 0.29 -7.59 -0.49
C ALA A 106 1.42 -7.49 0.55
N SER A 107 2.68 -7.47 0.12
CA SER A 107 3.85 -7.42 0.99
C SER A 107 4.00 -6.11 1.77
N ASN A 108 3.48 -4.99 1.27
CA ASN A 108 3.50 -3.72 2.04
C ASN A 108 2.28 -3.57 2.96
N PHE A 109 1.31 -4.48 2.88
CA PHE A 109 0.12 -4.42 3.73
C PHE A 109 0.44 -4.63 5.21
N GLU A 110 1.43 -5.46 5.51
CA GLU A 110 1.96 -5.65 6.88
C GLU A 110 2.35 -4.33 7.56
N ARG A 111 2.91 -3.37 6.81
CA ARG A 111 3.25 -2.04 7.34
C ARG A 111 2.03 -1.25 7.78
N PHE A 112 0.97 -1.33 6.99
CA PHE A 112 -0.28 -0.66 7.31
C PHE A 112 -0.96 -1.31 8.52
N VAL A 113 -0.95 -2.64 8.61
CA VAL A 113 -1.45 -3.37 9.78
C VAL A 113 -0.64 -3.02 11.04
N PHE A 114 0.67 -2.90 10.93
CA PHE A 114 1.53 -2.47 12.04
C PHE A 114 1.12 -1.09 12.57
N ASP A 115 0.88 -0.11 11.69
CA ASP A 115 0.37 1.21 12.12
C ASP A 115 -1.04 1.11 12.71
N LEU A 116 -1.94 0.28 12.14
CA LEU A 116 -3.30 0.05 12.65
C LEU A 116 -3.30 -0.56 14.07
N LEU A 117 -2.34 -1.42 14.37
CA LEU A 117 -2.18 -2.06 15.67
C LEU A 117 -1.44 -1.16 16.69
N GLY A 118 -1.26 0.13 16.39
CA GLY A 118 -0.56 1.06 17.28
C GLY A 118 0.94 0.78 17.37
N ARG A 119 1.53 0.24 16.30
CA ARG A 119 2.96 -0.09 16.20
C ARG A 119 3.42 -1.19 17.16
N ASP A 120 2.51 -2.11 17.47
CA ASP A 120 2.78 -3.30 18.27
C ASP A 120 3.35 -4.42 17.37
N GLY A 121 4.66 -4.63 17.46
CA GLY A 121 5.37 -5.65 16.69
C GLY A 121 4.99 -7.09 17.08
N ALA A 122 4.58 -7.33 18.33
CA ALA A 122 4.19 -8.65 18.79
C ALA A 122 2.84 -9.05 18.17
N LYS A 123 1.84 -8.18 18.28
CA LYS A 123 0.53 -8.40 17.64
C LYS A 123 0.63 -8.52 16.13
N THR A 124 1.48 -7.69 15.51
CA THR A 124 1.69 -7.77 14.05
C THR A 124 2.28 -9.14 13.70
N LYS A 125 3.31 -9.59 14.42
CA LYS A 125 3.88 -10.92 14.21
C LYS A 125 2.83 -12.02 14.36
N ASP A 126 1.98 -11.96 15.38
CA ASP A 126 0.94 -12.97 15.63
C ASP A 126 -0.09 -13.07 14.48
N LEU A 127 -0.34 -12.00 13.75
CA LEU A 127 -1.24 -12.00 12.57
C LEU A 127 -0.59 -12.55 11.30
N PHE A 128 0.75 -12.55 11.21
CA PHE A 128 1.50 -12.92 10.01
C PHE A 128 2.36 -14.19 10.18
N THR A 129 2.25 -14.87 11.33
CA THR A 129 2.88 -16.17 11.62
C THR A 129 1.88 -17.30 11.41
#